data_AF-A0A7C2EHS6-F1
#
_entry.id   AF-A0A7C2EHS6-F1
#
_cell.length_a   1.000
_cell.length_b   1.000
_cell.length_c   1.000
_cell.angle_alpha   90.00
_cell.angle_beta   90.00
_cell.angle_gamma   90.00
#
_symmetry.space_group_name_H-M   'P 1'
#
loop_
_entity.id
_entity.type
_entity.pdbx_description
1 polymer ?
#
loop_
_entity_poly.entity_id
_entity_poly.type
_entity_poly.pdbx_seq_one_letter_code
_entity_poly.pdbx_strand_id
1 'polypeptide(L)'
;MRISRRTFLISSLTGLASIPGYSRFLEPGWLEVTEKRVPLKGAALARPVRLLHLSDLHFSESVPLEQIERAIELGLERGPEIACLTGDYTTRTVPDPAAYTRVLRRLRDAVPAFACFGNHDGGRWAARHGGYRDHSLLRGILEDAGI
;
A
#
# COMPACT_ATOMS: atom_id res chain seq x y z
N MET A 1 16.32 -13.23 -44.03
CA MET A 1 15.00 -12.56 -44.01
C MET A 1 15.22 -11.06 -44.16
N ARG A 2 14.62 -10.39 -45.14
CA ARG A 2 14.88 -8.96 -45.45
C ARG A 2 13.78 -8.11 -44.79
N ILE A 3 14.10 -7.41 -43.70
CA ILE A 3 13.13 -6.59 -42.96
C ILE A 3 12.94 -5.26 -43.72
N SER A 4 11.69 -4.87 -43.98
CA SER A 4 11.38 -3.58 -44.62
C SER A 4 11.55 -2.42 -43.63
N ARG A 5 11.91 -1.22 -44.10
CA ARG A 5 12.00 0.00 -43.28
C ARG A 5 10.72 0.27 -42.50
N ARG A 6 9.56 0.02 -43.11
CA ARG A 6 8.23 0.17 -42.48
C ARG A 6 8.03 -0.81 -41.33
N THR A 7 8.39 -2.08 -41.53
CA THR A 7 8.34 -3.10 -40.49
C THR A 7 9.29 -2.75 -39.34
N PHE A 8 10.52 -2.33 -39.65
CA PHE A 8 11.49 -1.90 -38.65
C PHE A 8 10.98 -0.71 -37.81
N LEU A 9 10.41 0.31 -38.46
CA LEU A 9 9.88 1.50 -37.76
C LEU A 9 8.66 1.16 -36.90
N ILE A 10 7.72 0.36 -37.41
CA ILE A 10 6.54 -0.08 -36.65
C ILE A 10 6.97 -0.90 -35.44
N SER A 11 7.84 -1.90 -35.63
CA SER A 11 8.36 -2.74 -34.54
C SER A 11 9.15 -1.94 -33.50
N SER A 12 9.90 -0.92 -33.93
CA SER A 12 10.61 -0.01 -33.04
C SER A 12 9.62 0.84 -32.24
N LEU A 13 8.57 1.37 -32.87
CA LEU A 13 7.54 2.16 -32.20
C LEU A 13 6.76 1.34 -31.15
N THR A 14 6.38 0.09 -31.48
CA THR A 14 5.73 -0.80 -30.52
C THR A 14 6.65 -1.18 -29.38
N GLY A 15 7.93 -1.46 -29.64
CA GLY A 15 8.93 -1.72 -28.60
C GLY A 15 9.21 -0.52 -27.68
N LEU A 16 9.15 0.70 -28.21
CA LEU A 16 9.29 1.94 -27.43
C LEU A 16 8.02 2.27 -26.63
N ALA A 17 6.83 1.98 -27.15
CA ALA A 17 5.56 2.23 -26.46
C ALA A 17 5.24 1.18 -25.39
N SER A 18 5.75 -0.05 -25.53
CA SER A 18 5.55 -1.11 -24.53
C SER A 18 6.29 -0.84 -23.22
N ILE A 19 7.40 -0.10 -23.23
CA ILE A 19 8.16 0.24 -22.01
C ILE A 19 7.35 1.16 -21.07
N PRO A 20 6.85 2.34 -21.51
CA PRO A 20 5.98 3.18 -20.68
C PRO A 20 4.68 2.47 -20.28
N GLY A 21 4.10 1.67 -21.17
CA GLY A 21 2.89 0.92 -20.88
C GLY A 21 3.11 -0.10 -19.76
N TYR A 22 4.21 -0.85 -19.81
CA TYR A 22 4.58 -1.81 -18.79
C TYR A 22 4.83 -1.15 -17.43
N SER A 23 5.68 -0.12 -17.37
CA SER A 23 6.02 0.57 -16.12
C SER A 23 4.84 1.32 -15.50
N ARG A 24 3.88 1.77 -16.31
CA ARG A 24 2.72 2.51 -15.80
C ARG A 24 1.55 1.62 -15.38
N PHE A 25 1.34 0.50 -16.05
CA PHE A 25 0.11 -0.30 -15.89
C PHE A 25 0.32 -1.72 -15.38
N LEU A 26 1.53 -2.29 -15.51
CA LEU A 26 1.78 -3.68 -15.15
C LEU A 26 2.64 -3.78 -13.89
N GLU A 27 3.84 -3.20 -13.92
CA GLU A 27 4.79 -3.26 -12.80
C GLU A 27 4.17 -2.81 -11.45
N PRO A 28 3.42 -1.69 -11.36
CA PRO A 28 2.93 -1.21 -10.06
C PRO A 28 1.92 -2.14 -9.38
N GLY A 29 1.23 -2.98 -10.15
CA GLY A 29 0.24 -3.94 -9.64
C GLY A 29 0.83 -5.27 -9.17
N TRP A 30 2.14 -5.51 -9.37
CA TRP A 30 2.81 -6.73 -8.93
C TRP A 30 3.13 -6.67 -7.45
N LEU A 31 2.15 -7.07 -6.64
CA LEU A 31 2.33 -7.27 -5.21
C LEU A 31 3.21 -8.51 -4.96
N GLU A 32 4.37 -8.28 -4.34
CA GLU A 32 5.20 -9.34 -3.79
C GLU A 32 4.91 -9.49 -2.28
N VAL A 33 4.65 -10.70 -1.82
CA VAL A 33 4.51 -11.00 -0.39
C VAL A 33 5.87 -11.43 0.14
N THR A 34 6.45 -10.63 1.03
CA THR A 34 7.75 -10.92 1.63
C THR A 34 7.59 -11.39 3.08
N GLU A 35 8.19 -12.53 3.42
CA GLU A 35 8.30 -13.01 4.81
C GLU A 35 9.74 -12.86 5.30
N LYS A 36 9.91 -12.19 6.46
CA LYS A 36 11.22 -12.00 7.10
C LYS A 36 11.17 -12.48 8.55
N ARG A 37 12.16 -13.27 8.97
CA ARG A 37 12.38 -13.62 10.37
C ARG A 37 13.28 -12.58 11.01
N VAL A 38 12.75 -11.86 11.99
CA VAL A 38 13.50 -10.84 12.73
C VAL A 38 13.87 -11.38 14.12
N PRO A 39 15.16 -11.62 14.42
CA PRO A 39 15.57 -12.07 15.75
C PRO A 39 15.49 -10.90 16.74
N LEU A 40 14.66 -11.03 17.76
CA LEU A 40 14.52 -10.04 18.82
C LEU A 40 15.41 -10.41 20.01
N LYS A 41 16.63 -9.85 20.04
CA LYS A 41 17.56 -10.05 21.16
C LYS A 41 16.99 -9.41 22.43
N GLY A 42 16.89 -10.19 23.50
CA GLY A 42 16.39 -9.72 24.80
C GLY A 42 14.87 -9.61 24.91
N ALA A 43 14.11 -9.96 23.87
CA ALA A 43 12.65 -10.04 23.99
C ALA A 43 12.25 -11.34 24.70
N ALA A 44 11.47 -11.22 25.78
CA ALA A 44 10.90 -12.34 26.51
C ALA A 44 9.63 -12.88 25.82
N LEU A 45 9.71 -13.18 24.52
CA LEU A 45 8.61 -13.85 23.82
C LEU A 45 8.67 -15.35 24.11
N ALA A 46 7.56 -15.90 24.63
CA ALA A 46 7.45 -17.34 24.89
C ALA A 46 7.53 -18.19 23.61
N ARG A 47 7.14 -17.62 22.46
CA ARG A 47 7.24 -18.22 21.13
C ARG A 47 7.34 -17.13 20.06
N PRO A 48 7.77 -17.47 18.83
CA PRO A 48 7.65 -16.55 17.70
C PRO A 48 6.22 -16.04 17.52
N VAL A 49 6.09 -14.77 17.19
CA VAL A 49 4.82 -14.11 16.84
C VAL A 49 4.88 -13.69 15.39
N ARG A 50 3.82 -13.97 14.62
CA ARG A 50 3.72 -13.50 13.24
C ARG A 50 3.02 -12.15 13.21
N LEU A 51 3.69 -11.14 12.65
CA LEU A 51 3.19 -9.78 12.47
C LEU A 51 2.97 -9.51 10.98
N LEU A 52 1.80 -8.99 10.63
CA LEU A 52 1.55 -8.37 9.34
C LEU A 52 1.95 -6.90 9.41
N HIS A 53 2.92 -6.50 8.59
CA HIS A 53 3.41 -5.13 8.52
C HIS A 53 2.93 -4.48 7.21
N LEU A 54 2.18 -3.38 7.32
CA LEU A 54 1.69 -2.61 6.18
C LEU A 54 2.16 -1.16 6.34
N SER A 55 2.70 -0.58 5.27
CA SER A 55 3.20 0.80 5.25
C SER A 55 3.07 1.35 3.84
N ASP A 56 3.09 2.67 3.69
CA ASP A 56 3.21 3.34 2.39
C ASP A 56 2.09 2.93 1.42
N LEU A 57 0.87 2.75 1.96
CA LEU A 57 -0.30 2.31 1.19
C LEU A 57 -0.68 3.34 0.12
N HIS A 58 -0.44 4.63 0.37
CA HIS A 58 -0.57 5.71 -0.60
C HIS A 58 -1.86 5.70 -1.42
N PHE A 59 -3.01 5.45 -0.76
CA PHE A 59 -4.31 5.38 -1.44
C PHE A 59 -4.54 6.64 -2.27
N SER A 60 -4.65 6.45 -3.59
CA SER A 60 -4.67 7.51 -4.59
C SER A 60 -5.10 6.96 -5.95
N GLU A 61 -5.18 7.80 -6.97
CA GLU A 61 -5.41 7.34 -8.35
C GLU A 61 -4.31 6.41 -8.88
N SER A 62 -3.10 6.48 -8.32
CA SER A 62 -1.97 5.63 -8.72
C SER A 62 -1.90 4.32 -7.94
N VAL A 63 -2.44 4.29 -6.72
CA VAL A 63 -2.59 3.07 -5.91
C VAL A 63 -4.07 2.91 -5.60
N PRO A 64 -4.81 2.18 -6.46
CA PRO A 64 -6.25 2.05 -6.32
C PRO A 64 -6.62 1.20 -5.11
N LEU A 65 -7.86 1.35 -4.61
CA LEU A 65 -8.29 0.72 -3.37
C LEU A 65 -8.20 -0.81 -3.43
N GLU A 66 -8.49 -1.38 -4.61
CA GLU A 66 -8.46 -2.81 -4.89
C GLU A 66 -7.05 -3.40 -4.69
N GLN A 67 -6.00 -2.62 -4.95
CA GLN A 67 -4.62 -3.05 -4.71
C GLN A 67 -4.32 -3.14 -3.21
N ILE A 68 -4.81 -2.18 -2.43
CA ILE A 68 -4.65 -2.20 -0.96
C ILE A 68 -5.46 -3.34 -0.36
N GLU A 69 -6.69 -3.53 -0.83
CA GLU A 69 -7.55 -4.65 -0.44
C GLU A 69 -6.86 -6.00 -0.72
N ARG A 70 -6.26 -6.15 -1.90
CA ARG A 70 -5.52 -7.37 -2.26
C ARG A 70 -4.29 -7.58 -1.38
N ALA A 71 -3.56 -6.52 -1.02
CA ALA A 71 -2.42 -6.62 -0.12
C ALA A 71 -2.84 -7.06 1.29
N ILE A 72 -3.96 -6.55 1.80
CA ILE A 72 -4.55 -6.97 3.07
C ILE A 72 -4.94 -8.45 3.02
N GLU A 73 -5.63 -8.89 1.97
CA GLU A 73 -6.02 -10.29 1.79
C GLU A 73 -4.82 -11.23 1.79
N LEU A 74 -3.83 -10.94 0.94
CA LEU A 74 -2.60 -11.73 0.85
C LEU A 74 -1.84 -11.78 2.18
N GLY A 75 -1.82 -10.68 2.92
CA GLY A 75 -1.22 -10.61 4.25
C GLY A 75 -1.95 -11.48 5.27
N LEU A 76 -3.28 -11.38 5.33
CA LEU A 76 -4.12 -12.15 6.26
C LEU A 76 -4.08 -13.66 5.96
N GLU A 77 -3.99 -14.07 4.70
CA GLU A 77 -3.81 -15.46 4.29
C GLU A 77 -2.55 -16.12 4.89
N ARG A 78 -1.55 -15.34 5.33
CA ARG A 78 -0.33 -15.86 5.98
C ARG A 78 -0.51 -16.14 7.47
N GLY A 79 -1.72 -15.96 8.00
CA GLY A 79 -2.07 -16.22 9.39
C GLY A 79 -1.30 -15.35 10.39
N PRO A 80 -1.25 -14.01 10.23
CA PRO A 80 -0.67 -13.14 11.23
C PRO A 80 -1.48 -13.19 12.53
N GLU A 81 -0.85 -12.82 13.63
CA GLU A 81 -1.49 -12.73 14.95
C GLU A 81 -1.80 -11.28 15.33
N ILE A 82 -1.08 -10.34 14.72
CA ILE A 82 -1.25 -8.90 14.87
C ILE A 82 -0.97 -8.21 13.54
N ALA A 83 -1.61 -7.07 13.32
CA ALA A 83 -1.31 -6.17 12.21
C ALA A 83 -0.73 -4.85 12.73
N CYS A 84 0.32 -4.36 12.09
CA CYS A 84 0.91 -3.06 12.36
C CYS A 84 0.93 -2.23 11.09
N LEU A 85 0.26 -1.08 11.12
CA LEU A 85 0.21 -0.10 10.04
C LEU A 85 1.10 1.09 10.40
N THR A 86 2.14 1.34 9.59
CA THR A 86 3.23 2.26 9.98
C THR A 86 3.28 3.57 9.22
N GLY A 87 2.16 3.98 8.63
CA GLY A 87 2.00 5.31 8.06
C GLY A 87 1.96 5.35 6.53
N ASP A 88 1.82 6.58 6.03
CA ASP A 88 1.69 6.95 4.62
C ASP A 88 0.52 6.22 3.94
N TYR A 89 -0.66 6.33 4.57
CA TYR A 89 -1.92 5.75 4.12
C TYR A 89 -2.46 6.41 2.86
N THR A 90 -2.14 7.69 2.64
CA THR A 90 -2.60 8.49 1.50
C THR A 90 -1.43 9.23 0.88
N THR A 91 -1.55 9.66 -0.37
CA THR A 91 -0.53 10.48 -1.04
C THR A 91 -0.73 11.97 -0.76
N ARG A 92 -1.96 12.46 -0.89
CA ARG A 92 -2.33 13.88 -0.69
C ARG A 92 -3.75 14.01 -0.18
N THR A 93 -4.67 13.32 -0.84
CA THR A 93 -6.10 13.29 -0.51
C THR A 93 -6.57 11.85 -0.46
N VAL A 94 -7.65 11.61 0.27
CA VAL A 94 -8.31 10.30 0.32
C VAL A 94 -9.49 10.32 -0.65
N PRO A 95 -9.44 9.59 -1.80
CA PRO A 95 -10.50 9.65 -2.81
C PRO A 95 -11.88 9.19 -2.31
N ASP A 96 -11.91 8.10 -1.55
CA ASP A 96 -13.14 7.56 -0.93
C ASP A 96 -12.85 7.13 0.51
N PRO A 97 -13.00 8.03 1.50
CA PRO A 97 -12.76 7.73 2.91
C PRO A 97 -13.62 6.59 3.45
N ALA A 98 -14.88 6.49 3.01
CA ALA A 98 -15.81 5.48 3.52
C ALA A 98 -15.45 4.09 3.01
N ALA A 99 -15.09 3.95 1.72
CA ALA A 99 -14.60 2.69 1.19
C ALA A 99 -13.26 2.29 1.81
N TYR A 100 -12.36 3.26 2.00
CA TYR A 100 -11.07 2.98 2.61
C TYR A 100 -11.20 2.47 4.04
N THR A 101 -12.07 3.10 4.83
CA THR A 101 -12.43 2.65 6.18
C THR A 101 -12.92 1.20 6.18
N ARG A 102 -13.81 0.82 5.24
CA ARG A 102 -14.31 -0.56 5.12
C ARG A 102 -13.19 -1.56 4.84
N VAL A 103 -12.26 -1.20 3.95
CA VAL A 103 -11.11 -2.05 3.60
C VAL A 103 -10.17 -2.23 4.81
N LEU A 104 -9.84 -1.14 5.51
CA LEU A 104 -8.98 -1.21 6.71
C LEU A 104 -9.63 -1.99 7.85
N ARG A 105 -10.96 -1.90 8.03
CA ARG A 105 -11.68 -2.67 9.05
C ARG A 105 -11.49 -4.19 8.92
N ARG A 106 -11.26 -4.70 7.70
CA ARG A 106 -10.97 -6.12 7.47
C ARG A 106 -9.75 -6.61 8.26
N LEU A 107 -8.75 -5.75 8.49
CA LEU A 107 -7.60 -6.08 9.35
C LEU A 107 -8.05 -6.25 10.79
N ARG A 108 -8.80 -5.28 11.31
CA ARG A 108 -9.28 -5.29 12.70
C ARG A 108 -10.22 -6.46 12.99
N ASP A 109 -11.08 -6.82 12.03
CA ASP A 109 -12.00 -7.95 12.15
C ASP A 109 -11.26 -9.30 12.18
N ALA A 110 -10.07 -9.36 11.58
CA ALA A 110 -9.26 -10.58 11.53
C ALA A 110 -8.27 -10.70 12.70
N VAL A 111 -7.59 -9.61 13.07
CA VAL A 111 -6.54 -9.58 14.10
C VAL A 111 -6.49 -8.21 14.82
N PRO A 112 -5.93 -8.14 16.04
CA PRO A 112 -5.59 -6.86 16.65
C PRO A 112 -4.69 -6.04 15.71
N ALA A 113 -5.12 -4.82 15.41
CA ALA A 113 -4.42 -3.89 14.54
C ALA A 113 -3.94 -2.67 15.34
N PHE A 114 -2.76 -2.18 15.03
CA PHE A 114 -2.17 -0.98 15.63
C PHE A 114 -1.65 -0.07 14.52
N ALA A 115 -1.81 1.24 14.69
CA ALA A 115 -1.45 2.23 13.68
C ALA A 115 -0.61 3.38 14.25
N CYS A 116 0.28 3.91 13.41
CA CYS A 116 0.85 5.25 13.56
C CYS A 116 0.75 6.02 12.23
N PHE A 117 0.95 7.35 12.30
CA PHE A 117 0.93 8.23 11.13
C PHE A 117 2.32 8.41 10.53
N GLY A 118 2.37 8.44 9.20
CA GLY A 118 3.53 8.87 8.42
C GLY A 118 3.49 10.36 8.08
N ASN A 119 4.44 10.82 7.28
CA ASN A 119 4.56 12.24 6.92
C ASN A 119 3.50 12.69 5.91
N HIS A 120 2.91 11.77 5.12
CA HIS A 120 1.83 12.10 4.18
C HIS A 120 0.44 12.19 4.82
N ASP A 121 0.27 11.68 6.04
CA ASP A 121 -1.04 11.50 6.68
C ASP A 121 -1.57 12.75 7.39
N GLY A 122 -0.98 13.91 7.10
CA GLY A 122 -1.30 15.18 7.74
C GLY A 122 -0.10 15.87 8.39
N GLY A 123 -0.34 17.07 8.92
CA GLY A 123 0.68 17.84 9.59
C GLY A 123 1.52 18.72 8.65
N ARG A 124 2.63 19.25 9.19
CA ARG A 124 3.42 20.29 8.52
C ARG A 124 4.02 19.83 7.19
N TRP A 125 4.49 18.58 7.13
CA TRP A 125 5.11 18.05 5.91
C TRP A 125 4.04 17.87 4.82
N ALA A 126 2.95 17.16 5.12
CA ALA A 126 1.84 16.94 4.18
C ALA A 126 1.28 18.26 3.63
N ALA A 127 1.03 19.24 4.50
CA ALA A 127 0.50 20.55 4.11
C ALA A 127 1.39 21.28 3.07
N ARG A 128 2.72 21.14 3.18
CA ARG A 128 3.68 21.74 2.23
C ARG A 128 3.72 21.02 0.88
N HIS A 129 3.22 19.80 0.81
CA HIS A 129 3.24 18.94 -0.37
C HIS A 129 1.84 18.67 -0.95
N GLY A 130 0.85 19.50 -0.55
CA GLY A 130 -0.52 19.46 -1.07
C GLY A 130 -1.45 18.48 -0.37
N GLY A 131 -1.09 17.98 0.82
CA GLY A 131 -1.92 17.15 1.68
C GLY A 131 -2.61 17.92 2.82
N TYR A 132 -3.22 17.18 3.74
CA TYR A 132 -3.95 17.73 4.89
C TYR A 132 -3.03 18.44 5.90
N ARG A 133 -3.58 19.41 6.62
CA ARG A 133 -2.84 20.24 7.60
C ARG A 133 -2.63 19.56 8.95
N ASP A 134 -3.43 18.56 9.25
CA ASP A 134 -3.43 17.76 10.47
C ASP A 134 -3.89 16.33 10.13
N HIS A 135 -3.84 15.46 11.14
CA HIS A 135 -4.16 14.05 10.99
C HIS A 135 -5.65 13.72 11.19
N SER A 136 -6.54 14.72 11.31
CA SER A 136 -7.91 14.48 11.80
C SER A 136 -8.72 13.58 10.87
N LEU A 137 -8.57 13.72 9.54
CA LEU A 137 -9.26 12.87 8.58
C LEU A 137 -8.78 11.40 8.69
N LEU A 138 -7.47 11.17 8.66
CA LEU A 138 -6.92 9.82 8.72
C LEU A 138 -7.14 9.18 10.10
N ARG A 139 -7.07 9.98 11.16
CA ARG A 139 -7.48 9.57 12.51
C ARG A 139 -8.92 9.06 12.51
N GLY A 140 -9.86 9.83 11.97
CA GLY A 140 -11.26 9.42 11.89
C GLY A 140 -11.45 8.13 11.10
N ILE A 141 -10.78 7.98 9.96
CA ILE A 141 -10.81 6.74 9.16
C ILE A 141 -10.30 5.53 9.97
N LEU A 142 -9.18 5.66 10.68
CA LEU A 142 -8.61 4.57 11.49
C LEU A 142 -9.51 4.23 12.68
N GLU A 143 -10.00 5.24 13.41
CA GLU A 143 -10.90 5.07 14.54
C GLU A 143 -12.22 4.41 14.10
N ASP A 144 -12.80 4.84 12.97
CA ASP A 144 -14.01 4.24 12.39
C ASP A 144 -13.77 2.82 11.88
N ALA A 145 -12.54 2.48 11.48
CA ALA A 145 -12.12 1.12 11.15
C ALA A 145 -11.84 0.26 12.40
N GLY A 146 -11.82 0.85 13.58
CA GLY A 146 -11.55 0.19 14.86
C GLY A 146 -10.06 -0.09 15.11
N ILE A 147 -9.17 0.67 14.49
CA ILE A 147 -7.70 0.58 14.60
C ILE A 147 -7.16 1.69 15.52
#